data_AF-A0A6P8CUP1-F1
#
_entry.id   AF-A0A6P8CUP1-F1
#
_cell.length_a   1.000
_cell.length_b   1.000
_cell.length_c   1.000
_cell.angle_alpha   90.00
_cell.angle_beta   90.00
_cell.angle_gamma   90.00
#
_symmetry.space_group_name_H-M   'P 1'
#
loop_
_entity.id
_entity.type
_entity.pdbx_description
1 polymer ?
#
loop_
_entity_poly.entity_id
_entity_poly.type
_entity_poly.pdbx_seq_one_letter_code
_entity_poly.pdbx_strand_id
1 'polypeptide(L)'
;MRKSGIEISRHGCLYETAPAYVTDQPRFLNSAVRGVTTLGPHDLLQELKKIEKDMGRTAGIRYGPRPIDLDILFYGKFRINSDTLTVPHERIWERPFVMAPLIDLLGLDVDNDTVASWHSMSVQSSGLHESWQKLGGESLIGKEGMKRVLPVGNWLWDWSEKTSIMGILNLTPDSFSDGGMYQSVEAAVSHVRSMITEGADMIDLGAQSTRPSAELISPREELNRLLPVLEAVLEMPEMEGKFVSVDTFYSEVAREAVNRGAHLVNDVSAGKLDSQMFKAVAELKVPYIAMHMRGDPSTMQNNENVQYQDVCKEITSELYSRVKEAELSGIPAWRIIIDPGIGFSKRTEHNVDILVGLPAIREQIAMKSLAVAHGPMLIGPSRKRFLGEICQRPVAVERDPATVASVTAGVLGGANIVRVHNVRDNHDAMRVCDAMLTRRRSRS
;
A
#
# COMPACT_ATOMS: atom_id res chain seq x y z
N MET A 1 -21.89 10.03 -0.65
CA MET A 1 -20.93 11.04 -1.14
C MET A 1 -21.08 11.31 -2.64
N ARG A 2 -20.61 10.47 -3.59
CA ARG A 2 -20.77 10.78 -5.03
C ARG A 2 -22.22 11.02 -5.47
N LYS A 3 -23.14 10.13 -5.06
CA LYS A 3 -24.60 10.30 -5.31
C LYS A 3 -25.19 11.58 -4.69
N SER A 4 -24.47 12.18 -3.74
CA SER A 4 -24.85 13.38 -3.01
C SER A 4 -24.16 14.64 -3.55
N GLY A 5 -23.50 14.58 -4.72
CA GLY A 5 -22.77 15.73 -5.28
C GLY A 5 -21.44 16.05 -4.59
N ILE A 6 -20.84 15.08 -3.91
CA ILE A 6 -19.52 15.20 -3.26
C ILE A 6 -18.53 14.32 -4.02
N GLU A 7 -17.61 14.94 -4.74
CA GLU A 7 -16.56 14.26 -5.49
C GLU A 7 -15.28 14.22 -4.66
N ILE A 8 -14.81 13.02 -4.29
CA ILE A 8 -13.58 12.85 -3.51
C ILE A 8 -12.37 12.88 -4.43
N SER A 9 -11.40 13.71 -4.07
CA SER A 9 -10.17 13.97 -4.82
C SER A 9 -8.90 13.42 -4.16
N ARG A 10 -8.89 13.23 -2.82
CA ARG A 10 -7.80 12.61 -2.07
C ARG A 10 -8.32 11.86 -0.85
N HIS A 11 -7.57 10.85 -0.43
CA HIS A 11 -7.82 10.08 0.79
C HIS A 11 -6.58 10.15 1.68
N GLY A 12 -6.78 10.30 3.00
CA GLY A 12 -5.70 10.15 3.97
C GLY A 12 -5.32 8.67 4.15
N CYS A 13 -4.49 8.33 5.14
CA CYS A 13 -4.38 6.95 5.60
C CYS A 13 -5.59 6.57 6.47
N LEU A 14 -5.78 5.27 6.72
CA LEU A 14 -6.73 4.78 7.70
C LEU A 14 -5.98 4.50 9.02
N TYR A 15 -6.52 5.02 10.12
CA TYR A 15 -5.92 4.88 11.45
C TYR A 15 -6.86 4.15 12.39
N GLU A 16 -6.35 3.10 13.04
CA GLU A 16 -7.04 2.44 14.14
C GLU A 16 -6.60 3.05 15.47
N THR A 17 -7.56 3.55 16.26
CA THR A 17 -7.26 4.20 17.53
C THR A 17 -8.06 3.67 18.71
N ALA A 18 -7.47 3.75 19.90
CA ALA A 18 -8.21 3.56 21.14
C ALA A 18 -9.30 4.63 21.28
N PRO A 19 -10.42 4.32 21.94
CA PRO A 19 -11.44 5.31 22.27
C PRO A 19 -10.91 6.46 23.14
N ALA A 20 -11.23 7.70 22.78
CA ALA A 20 -10.70 8.87 23.49
C ALA A 20 -11.49 9.28 24.75
N TYR A 21 -12.75 8.85 24.90
CA TYR A 21 -13.64 9.33 25.97
C TYR A 21 -14.35 8.21 26.72
N VAL A 22 -15.14 7.39 26.02
CA VAL A 22 -15.73 6.16 26.58
C VAL A 22 -14.74 5.04 26.27
N THR A 23 -14.01 4.53 27.26
CA THR A 23 -12.90 3.60 27.02
C THR A 23 -13.33 2.14 26.89
N ASP A 24 -14.48 1.78 27.46
CA ASP A 24 -15.09 0.45 27.32
C ASP A 24 -15.93 0.36 26.03
N GLN A 25 -15.26 0.43 24.88
CA GLN A 25 -15.86 0.27 23.56
C GLN A 25 -14.82 -0.20 22.52
N PRO A 26 -15.25 -0.69 21.34
CA PRO A 26 -14.34 -1.06 20.26
C PRO A 26 -13.45 0.10 19.82
N ARG A 27 -12.29 -0.22 19.23
CA ARG A 27 -11.37 0.74 18.62
C ARG A 27 -12.06 1.46 17.45
N PHE A 28 -11.66 2.70 17.19
CA PHE A 28 -12.20 3.51 16.09
C PHE A 28 -11.30 3.41 14.87
N LEU A 29 -11.92 3.41 13.69
CA LEU A 29 -11.25 3.69 12.43
C LEU A 29 -11.46 5.16 12.07
N ASN A 30 -10.36 5.88 11.85
CA ASN A 30 -10.35 7.30 11.54
C ASN A 30 -9.64 7.52 10.21
N SER A 31 -10.21 8.40 9.39
CA SER A 31 -9.57 8.90 8.18
C SER A 31 -10.12 10.27 7.83
N ALA A 32 -9.54 10.89 6.81
CA ALA A 32 -9.97 12.16 6.25
C ALA A 32 -9.99 12.04 4.74
N VAL A 33 -10.86 12.81 4.10
CA VAL A 33 -10.97 12.90 2.64
C VAL A 33 -11.03 14.35 2.22
N ARG A 34 -10.44 14.66 1.07
CA ARG A 34 -10.58 15.97 0.43
C ARG A 34 -11.50 15.82 -0.78
N GLY A 35 -12.55 16.62 -0.86
CA GLY A 35 -13.47 16.58 -1.99
C GLY A 35 -13.91 17.96 -2.47
N VAL A 36 -14.59 17.97 -3.61
CA VAL A 36 -15.23 19.13 -4.23
C VAL A 36 -16.73 18.92 -4.23
N THR A 37 -17.49 19.98 -3.96
CA THR A 37 -18.95 19.95 -3.98
C THR A 37 -19.49 21.33 -4.37
N THR A 38 -20.71 21.34 -4.92
CA THR A 38 -21.47 22.57 -5.21
C THR A 38 -22.40 22.98 -4.06
N LEU A 39 -22.54 22.14 -3.03
CA LEU A 39 -23.38 22.42 -1.86
C LEU A 39 -22.82 23.60 -1.06
N GLY A 40 -23.67 24.35 -0.35
CA GLY A 40 -23.20 25.27 0.70
C GLY A 40 -22.66 24.49 1.91
N PRO A 41 -21.89 25.13 2.82
CA PRO A 41 -21.36 24.44 4.01
C PRO A 41 -22.44 23.85 4.93
N HIS A 42 -23.57 24.55 5.08
CA HIS A 42 -24.72 24.05 5.86
C HIS A 42 -25.47 22.93 5.13
N ASP A 43 -25.63 23.02 3.81
CA ASP A 43 -26.25 21.96 3.01
C ASP A 43 -25.39 20.70 2.99
N LEU A 44 -24.06 20.87 2.91
CA LEU A 44 -23.11 19.78 3.06
C LEU A 44 -23.26 19.10 4.41
N LEU A 45 -23.34 19.87 5.51
CA LEU A 45 -23.56 19.30 6.85
C LEU A 45 -24.85 18.48 6.92
N GLN A 46 -25.96 19.00 6.37
CA GLN A 46 -27.23 18.28 6.33
C GLN A 46 -27.12 16.97 5.54
N GLU A 47 -26.47 16.99 4.39
CA GLU A 47 -26.29 15.82 3.55
C GLU A 47 -25.34 14.78 4.19
N LEU A 48 -24.29 15.21 4.89
CA LEU A 48 -23.44 14.30 5.68
C LEU A 48 -24.23 13.62 6.79
N LYS A 49 -25.10 14.36 7.51
CA LYS A 49 -25.98 13.80 8.54
C LYS A 49 -27.00 12.81 7.97
N LYS A 50 -27.49 13.05 6.76
CA LYS A 50 -28.33 12.11 6.03
C LYS A 50 -27.56 10.82 5.69
N ILE A 51 -26.33 10.93 5.17
CA ILE A 51 -25.47 9.76 4.90
C ILE A 51 -25.24 8.95 6.18
N GLU A 52 -24.95 9.61 7.31
CA GLU A 52 -24.81 8.92 8.60
C GLU A 52 -26.07 8.12 8.98
N LYS A 53 -27.25 8.74 8.82
CA LYS A 53 -28.54 8.10 9.12
C LYS A 53 -28.81 6.91 8.18
N ASP A 54 -28.55 7.06 6.89
CA ASP A 54 -28.73 6.01 5.88
C ASP A 54 -27.79 4.82 6.14
N MET A 55 -26.64 5.06 6.76
CA MET A 55 -25.70 4.03 7.22
C MET A 55 -26.04 3.45 8.61
N GLY A 56 -27.20 3.78 9.16
CA GLY A 56 -27.72 3.19 10.39
C GLY A 56 -27.33 3.91 11.67
N ARG A 57 -26.86 5.16 11.62
CA ARG A 57 -26.63 5.96 12.83
C ARG A 57 -27.96 6.26 13.53
N THR A 58 -28.05 5.87 14.80
CA THR A 58 -29.19 6.14 15.69
C THR A 58 -28.78 7.08 16.82
N ALA A 59 -29.76 7.57 17.59
CA ALA A 59 -29.48 8.30 18.82
C ALA A 59 -28.86 7.33 19.85
N GLY A 60 -27.59 7.53 20.17
CA GLY A 60 -26.83 6.71 21.12
C GLY A 60 -26.09 7.56 22.14
N ILE A 61 -25.29 6.90 22.98
CA ILE A 61 -24.45 7.56 23.99
C ILE A 61 -23.49 8.53 23.29
N ARG A 62 -23.39 9.76 23.80
CA ARG A 62 -22.40 10.74 23.31
C ARG A 62 -21.00 10.15 23.45
N TYR A 63 -20.24 10.12 22.35
CA TYR A 63 -18.91 9.47 22.25
C TYR A 63 -18.90 7.94 22.30
N GLY A 64 -20.07 7.30 22.22
CA GLY A 64 -20.21 5.86 22.07
C GLY A 64 -19.93 5.37 20.63
N PRO A 65 -20.00 4.04 20.43
CA PRO A 65 -19.72 3.40 19.15
C PRO A 65 -20.81 3.75 18.16
N ARG A 66 -20.42 3.99 16.91
CA ARG A 66 -21.34 4.37 15.84
C ARG A 66 -20.85 3.81 14.51
N PRO A 67 -21.77 3.44 13.59
CA PRO A 67 -21.37 2.93 12.28
C PRO A 67 -20.50 3.90 11.48
N ILE A 68 -20.78 5.22 11.58
CA ILE A 68 -20.00 6.27 10.92
C ILE A 68 -20.24 7.65 11.59
N ASP A 69 -19.20 8.50 11.58
CA ASP A 69 -19.24 9.93 11.94
C ASP A 69 -18.59 10.74 10.81
N LEU A 70 -19.26 11.79 10.36
CA LEU A 70 -18.79 12.64 9.28
C LEU A 70 -18.79 14.11 9.75
N ASP A 71 -17.59 14.64 9.94
CA ASP A 71 -17.37 16.03 10.36
C ASP A 71 -16.74 16.86 9.23
N ILE A 72 -17.14 18.13 9.11
CA ILE A 72 -16.51 19.09 8.21
C ILE A 72 -15.31 19.72 8.92
N LEU A 73 -14.09 19.34 8.55
CA LEU A 73 -12.87 19.88 9.16
C LEU A 73 -12.54 21.29 8.63
N PHE A 74 -12.60 21.45 7.30
CA PHE A 74 -12.36 22.70 6.57
C PHE A 74 -13.37 22.83 5.44
N TYR A 75 -13.65 24.07 4.99
CA TYR A 75 -14.54 24.33 3.87
C TYR A 75 -14.06 25.50 3.03
N GLY A 76 -13.52 25.21 1.84
CA GLY A 76 -12.91 26.23 0.97
C GLY A 76 -11.88 27.08 1.71
N LYS A 77 -11.97 28.40 1.53
CA LYS A 77 -11.16 29.42 2.24
C LYS A 77 -11.97 30.12 3.34
N PHE A 78 -13.07 29.52 3.82
CA PHE A 78 -14.01 30.18 4.71
C PHE A 78 -13.75 29.88 6.19
N ARG A 79 -13.96 30.89 7.03
CA ARG A 79 -14.19 30.72 8.46
C ARG A 79 -15.69 30.86 8.71
N ILE A 80 -16.29 29.87 9.35
CA ILE A 80 -17.73 29.82 9.61
C ILE A 80 -17.90 29.66 11.11
N ASN A 81 -18.76 30.49 11.69
CA ASN A 81 -19.20 30.35 13.07
C ASN A 81 -20.70 30.61 13.12
N SER A 82 -21.47 29.56 13.44
CA SER A 82 -22.93 29.59 13.53
C SER A 82 -23.37 28.59 14.58
N ASP A 83 -24.63 28.69 15.03
CA ASP A 83 -25.18 27.81 16.06
C ASP A 83 -25.10 26.31 15.71
N THR A 84 -25.00 25.97 14.43
CA THR A 84 -25.00 24.60 13.93
C THR A 84 -23.68 24.14 13.33
N LEU A 85 -22.76 25.06 13.00
CA LEU A 85 -21.54 24.74 12.26
C LEU A 85 -20.40 25.72 12.56
N THR A 86 -19.24 25.15 12.91
CA THR A 86 -17.97 25.86 13.11
C THR A 86 -16.92 25.28 12.16
N VAL A 87 -16.29 26.15 11.35
CA VAL A 87 -15.22 25.81 10.40
C VAL A 87 -14.07 26.83 10.53
N PRO A 88 -12.80 26.40 10.69
CA PRO A 88 -12.36 25.02 10.86
C PRO A 88 -12.94 24.36 12.11
N HIS A 89 -13.09 23.04 12.09
CA HIS A 89 -13.65 22.31 13.22
C HIS A 89 -12.79 22.54 14.49
N GLU A 90 -13.42 23.02 15.56
CA GLU A 90 -12.73 23.54 16.75
C GLU A 90 -11.81 22.51 17.44
N ARG A 91 -12.15 21.22 17.34
CA ARG A 91 -11.43 20.12 18.01
C ARG A 91 -10.33 19.47 17.19
N ILE A 92 -10.00 19.99 16.00
CA ILE A 92 -8.87 19.47 15.20
C ILE A 92 -7.57 19.53 16.02
N TRP A 93 -7.40 20.62 16.76
CA TRP A 93 -6.16 20.99 17.45
C TRP A 93 -5.83 20.13 18.68
N GLU A 94 -6.79 19.34 19.17
CA GLU A 94 -6.64 18.50 20.37
C GLU A 94 -6.69 17.00 20.05
N ARG A 95 -6.94 16.61 18.79
CA ARG A 95 -7.25 15.22 18.40
C ARG A 95 -6.22 14.67 17.42
N PRO A 96 -5.23 13.88 17.87
CA PRO A 96 -4.27 13.21 16.99
C PRO A 96 -4.94 12.38 15.89
N PHE A 97 -6.02 11.66 16.23
CA PHE A 97 -6.78 10.81 15.29
C PHE A 97 -7.55 11.59 14.22
N VAL A 98 -7.70 12.92 14.36
CA VAL A 98 -8.22 13.82 13.32
C VAL A 98 -7.07 14.48 12.55
N MET A 99 -6.04 14.93 13.27
CA MET A 99 -4.91 15.66 12.69
C MET A 99 -4.07 14.77 11.77
N ALA A 100 -3.72 13.54 12.16
CA ALA A 100 -2.86 12.68 11.33
C ALA A 100 -3.48 12.40 9.94
N PRO A 101 -4.74 11.93 9.81
CA PRO A 101 -5.33 11.74 8.49
C PRO A 101 -5.57 13.06 7.73
N LEU A 102 -5.75 14.19 8.42
CA LEU A 102 -5.79 15.50 7.77
C LEU A 102 -4.43 15.85 7.13
N ILE A 103 -3.33 15.60 7.83
CA ILE A 103 -1.97 15.80 7.31
C ILE A 103 -1.72 14.93 6.08
N ASP A 104 -2.22 13.70 6.06
CA ASP A 104 -2.09 12.82 4.89
C ASP A 104 -2.72 13.38 3.61
N LEU A 105 -3.72 14.26 3.72
CA LEU A 105 -4.35 14.93 2.57
C LEU A 105 -3.46 16.02 1.95
N LEU A 106 -2.35 16.36 2.60
CA LEU A 106 -1.39 17.36 2.18
C LEU A 106 -0.20 16.71 1.47
N GLY A 107 0.55 17.51 0.71
CA GLY A 107 1.95 17.25 0.41
C GLY A 107 2.83 18.16 1.25
N LEU A 108 4.14 17.90 1.28
CA LEU A 108 5.08 18.87 1.85
C LEU A 108 5.17 20.14 1.00
N ASP A 109 4.87 20.06 -0.30
CA ASP A 109 4.61 21.24 -1.14
C ASP A 109 3.18 21.75 -0.92
N VAL A 110 3.01 23.07 -0.78
CA VAL A 110 1.69 23.70 -0.78
C VAL A 110 1.07 23.55 -2.18
N ASP A 111 0.09 22.67 -2.31
CA ASP A 111 -0.43 22.24 -3.62
C ASP A 111 -1.49 23.20 -4.21
N ASN A 112 -2.03 24.15 -3.43
CA ASN A 112 -2.92 25.23 -3.89
C ASN A 112 -3.22 26.28 -2.80
N ASP A 113 -3.80 27.42 -3.20
CA ASP A 113 -4.21 28.50 -2.31
C ASP A 113 -5.21 28.08 -1.21
N THR A 114 -6.02 27.04 -1.45
CA THR A 114 -7.00 26.57 -0.47
C THR A 114 -6.29 25.90 0.69
N VAL A 115 -5.32 25.03 0.40
CA VAL A 115 -4.44 24.44 1.42
C VAL A 115 -3.61 25.51 2.11
N ALA A 116 -3.09 26.50 1.37
CA ALA A 116 -2.42 27.66 1.97
C ALA A 116 -3.32 28.39 2.99
N SER A 117 -4.60 28.54 2.66
CA SER A 117 -5.60 29.10 3.59
C SER A 117 -5.85 28.20 4.80
N TRP A 118 -5.79 26.88 4.66
CA TRP A 118 -5.94 25.97 5.80
C TRP A 118 -4.75 26.07 6.76
N HIS A 119 -3.54 26.22 6.23
CA HIS A 119 -2.35 26.51 7.04
C HIS A 119 -2.51 27.83 7.80
N SER A 120 -2.93 28.92 7.14
CA SER A 120 -3.13 30.21 7.81
C SER A 120 -4.29 30.21 8.81
N MET A 121 -5.23 29.27 8.67
CA MET A 121 -6.34 29.11 9.61
C MET A 121 -5.98 28.34 10.86
N SER A 122 -4.80 27.72 10.91
CA SER A 122 -4.37 26.96 12.07
C SER A 122 -4.12 27.84 13.30
N VAL A 123 -4.27 27.25 14.49
CA VAL A 123 -4.05 27.97 15.78
C VAL A 123 -2.58 28.37 15.94
N GLN A 124 -1.67 27.72 15.22
CA GLN A 124 -0.24 28.01 15.24
C GLN A 124 0.15 28.91 14.07
N SER A 125 1.07 29.85 14.30
CA SER A 125 1.66 30.65 13.22
C SER A 125 2.37 29.79 12.17
N SER A 126 2.78 28.57 12.56
CA SER A 126 3.37 27.49 11.74
C SER A 126 2.55 26.87 10.62
N GLY A 127 1.23 26.83 10.79
CA GLY A 127 0.34 25.98 10.02
C GLY A 127 0.08 24.58 10.59
N LEU A 128 -0.57 23.73 9.78
CA LEU A 128 -1.02 22.38 10.15
C LEU A 128 0.13 21.44 10.55
N HIS A 129 1.27 21.46 9.85
CA HIS A 129 2.42 20.60 10.16
C HIS A 129 2.96 20.84 11.58
N GLU A 130 3.15 22.10 11.99
CA GLU A 130 3.60 22.41 13.35
C GLU A 130 2.55 22.00 14.40
N SER A 131 1.26 22.18 14.08
CA SER A 131 0.17 21.74 14.94
C SER A 131 0.18 20.22 15.14
N TRP A 132 0.49 19.44 14.10
CA TRP A 132 0.69 17.99 14.22
C TRP A 132 1.90 17.64 15.08
N GLN A 133 3.04 18.31 14.87
CA GLN A 133 4.24 18.06 15.69
C GLN A 133 4.03 18.36 17.17
N LYS A 134 3.25 19.40 17.53
CA LYS A 134 2.90 19.72 18.92
C LYS A 134 2.04 18.65 19.59
N LEU A 135 1.22 17.93 18.82
CA LEU A 135 0.48 16.78 19.31
C LEU A 135 1.36 15.54 19.50
N GLY A 136 2.62 15.56 19.04
CA GLY A 136 3.57 14.46 19.10
C GLY A 136 3.98 13.93 17.72
N GLY A 137 3.35 14.40 16.65
CA GLY A 137 3.71 14.06 15.27
C GLY A 137 3.70 12.56 14.98
N GLU A 138 4.54 12.16 14.02
CA GLU A 138 4.72 10.76 13.63
C GLU A 138 5.17 9.84 14.79
N SER A 139 5.73 10.40 15.88
CA SER A 139 6.14 9.62 17.05
C SER A 139 4.96 9.01 17.84
N LEU A 140 3.72 9.44 17.55
CA LEU A 140 2.52 8.84 18.11
C LEU A 140 2.09 7.55 17.40
N ILE A 141 2.49 7.38 16.14
CA ILE A 141 2.06 6.23 15.34
C ILE A 141 2.86 4.99 15.76
N GLY A 142 2.16 3.90 16.06
CA GLY A 142 2.77 2.65 16.54
C GLY A 142 3.01 2.60 18.06
N LYS A 143 2.62 3.64 18.82
CA LYS A 143 2.49 3.55 20.29
C LYS A 143 1.11 2.98 20.68
N GLU A 144 0.95 2.59 21.95
CA GLU A 144 -0.34 2.14 22.50
C GLU A 144 -1.42 3.20 22.26
N GLY A 145 -2.22 3.01 21.20
CA GLY A 145 -3.39 3.84 20.94
C GLY A 145 -3.61 4.32 19.51
N MET A 146 -2.62 4.33 18.60
CA MET A 146 -2.82 4.80 17.21
C MET A 146 -1.93 4.07 16.20
N LYS A 147 -2.55 3.38 15.24
CA LYS A 147 -1.88 2.53 14.24
C LYS A 147 -2.35 2.89 12.85
N ARG A 148 -1.46 2.92 11.86
CA ARG A 148 -1.88 2.92 10.46
C ARG A 148 -2.30 1.51 10.08
N VAL A 149 -3.49 1.37 9.52
CA VAL A 149 -4.09 0.07 9.19
C VAL A 149 -4.67 0.06 7.78
N LEU A 150 -4.75 -1.14 7.21
CA LEU A 150 -5.11 -1.36 5.82
C LEU A 150 -6.08 -2.53 5.80
N PRO A 151 -7.31 -2.34 5.31
CA PRO A 151 -8.28 -3.43 5.22
C PRO A 151 -7.86 -4.45 4.15
N VAL A 152 -7.67 -5.71 4.57
CA VAL A 152 -7.34 -6.85 3.70
C VAL A 152 -8.33 -7.98 3.98
N GLY A 153 -9.28 -8.20 3.07
CA GLY A 153 -10.41 -9.10 3.34
C GLY A 153 -11.19 -8.66 4.59
N ASN A 154 -11.30 -9.55 5.58
CA ASN A 154 -11.94 -9.27 6.87
C ASN A 154 -10.96 -8.80 7.96
N TRP A 155 -9.69 -8.56 7.61
CA TRP A 155 -8.63 -8.22 8.55
C TRP A 155 -8.23 -6.75 8.42
N LEU A 156 -7.73 -6.19 9.53
CA LEU A 156 -7.01 -4.92 9.54
C LEU A 156 -5.53 -5.22 9.69
N TRP A 157 -4.77 -5.03 8.62
CA TRP A 157 -3.33 -5.26 8.63
C TRP A 157 -2.60 -4.01 9.13
N ASP A 158 -1.78 -4.18 10.15
CA ASP A 158 -0.81 -3.20 10.67
C ASP A 158 0.60 -3.55 10.16
N TRP A 159 1.14 -2.72 9.27
CA TRP A 159 2.49 -2.89 8.69
C TRP A 159 3.56 -2.07 9.42
N SER A 160 3.21 -1.40 10.52
CA SER A 160 4.10 -0.47 11.22
C SER A 160 4.96 -1.16 12.29
N GLU A 161 4.50 -2.30 12.82
CA GLU A 161 5.16 -3.04 13.90
C GLU A 161 6.24 -3.99 13.43
N LYS A 162 6.02 -4.68 12.31
CA LYS A 162 6.97 -5.65 11.76
C LYS A 162 7.03 -5.60 10.23
N THR A 163 8.18 -5.97 9.70
CA THR A 163 8.33 -6.18 8.26
C THR A 163 7.60 -7.45 7.86
N SER A 164 6.78 -7.37 6.81
CA SER A 164 6.03 -8.52 6.30
C SER A 164 6.78 -9.25 5.19
N ILE A 165 6.70 -10.57 5.19
CA ILE A 165 7.38 -11.41 4.19
C ILE A 165 6.37 -11.95 3.20
N MET A 166 6.61 -11.66 1.93
CA MET A 166 5.84 -12.17 0.80
C MET A 166 6.64 -13.28 0.11
N GLY A 167 6.21 -14.53 0.30
CA GLY A 167 6.78 -15.71 -0.34
C GLY A 167 6.36 -15.82 -1.80
N ILE A 168 7.33 -16.03 -2.70
CA ILE A 168 7.08 -16.11 -4.15
C ILE A 168 6.74 -17.54 -4.55
N LEU A 169 5.58 -17.74 -5.16
CA LEU A 169 5.22 -18.99 -5.84
C LEU A 169 5.00 -18.75 -7.34
N ASN A 170 6.00 -19.11 -8.14
CA ASN A 170 5.88 -19.07 -9.60
C ASN A 170 5.28 -20.39 -10.10
N LEU A 171 4.17 -20.30 -10.85
CA LEU A 171 3.49 -21.43 -11.48
C LEU A 171 4.02 -21.58 -12.91
N THR A 172 5.17 -22.22 -13.05
CA THR A 172 5.86 -22.36 -14.33
C THR A 172 5.24 -23.41 -15.26
N PRO A 173 5.39 -23.30 -16.60
CA PRO A 173 4.84 -24.25 -17.57
C PRO A 173 5.32 -25.69 -17.34
N ASP A 174 6.61 -25.87 -17.03
CA ASP A 174 7.25 -27.18 -16.82
C ASP A 174 6.58 -28.00 -15.72
N SER A 175 5.90 -27.34 -14.78
CA SER A 175 5.15 -27.97 -13.70
C SER A 175 3.89 -28.68 -14.20
N PHE A 176 3.28 -28.18 -15.28
CA PHE A 176 1.98 -28.64 -15.76
C PHE A 176 2.07 -29.58 -16.97
N SER A 177 3.19 -29.58 -17.71
CA SER A 177 3.41 -30.46 -18.86
C SER A 177 3.87 -31.87 -18.50
N ASP A 178 4.63 -32.05 -17.40
CA ASP A 178 5.40 -33.28 -17.18
C ASP A 178 4.82 -34.23 -16.11
N GLY A 179 3.97 -33.73 -15.19
CA GLY A 179 3.40 -34.51 -14.06
C GLY A 179 1.87 -34.46 -13.93
N GLY A 180 1.18 -33.72 -14.80
CA GLY A 180 -0.27 -33.47 -14.72
C GLY A 180 -0.66 -32.38 -13.70
N MET A 181 -1.82 -31.74 -13.94
CA MET A 181 -2.33 -30.60 -13.15
C MET A 181 -2.47 -30.87 -11.65
N TYR A 182 -2.77 -32.10 -11.25
CA TYR A 182 -2.97 -32.44 -9.83
C TYR A 182 -1.63 -32.50 -9.06
N GLN A 183 -0.59 -33.08 -9.67
CA GLN A 183 0.72 -33.16 -9.03
C GLN A 183 1.36 -31.77 -8.88
N SER A 184 1.10 -30.86 -9.82
CA SER A 184 1.58 -29.48 -9.72
C SER A 184 0.85 -28.68 -8.63
N VAL A 185 -0.46 -28.90 -8.45
CA VAL A 185 -1.23 -28.28 -7.35
C VAL A 185 -0.76 -28.80 -5.99
N GLU A 186 -0.59 -30.12 -5.82
CA GLU A 186 -0.09 -30.68 -4.56
C GLU A 186 1.31 -30.18 -4.21
N ALA A 187 2.21 -30.10 -5.19
CA ALA A 187 3.55 -29.55 -5.01
C ALA A 187 3.51 -28.06 -4.63
N ALA A 188 2.64 -27.27 -5.26
CA ALA A 188 2.44 -25.86 -4.94
C ALA A 188 1.92 -25.69 -3.51
N VAL A 189 0.89 -26.44 -3.10
CA VAL A 189 0.35 -26.45 -1.73
C VAL A 189 1.43 -26.85 -0.71
N SER A 190 2.22 -27.88 -1.01
CA SER A 190 3.32 -28.29 -0.14
C SER A 190 4.38 -27.19 0.01
N HIS A 191 4.72 -26.50 -1.08
CA HIS A 191 5.68 -25.40 -1.04
C HIS A 191 5.14 -24.20 -0.26
N VAL A 192 3.86 -23.86 -0.42
CA VAL A 192 3.19 -22.82 0.37
C VAL A 192 3.20 -23.16 1.86
N ARG A 193 2.92 -24.42 2.22
CA ARG A 193 3.01 -24.88 3.61
C ARG A 193 4.42 -24.67 4.19
N SER A 194 5.46 -24.98 3.41
CA SER A 194 6.85 -24.70 3.81
C SER A 194 7.08 -23.21 4.04
N MET A 195 6.69 -22.36 3.08
CA MET A 195 6.86 -20.90 3.20
C MET A 195 6.14 -20.33 4.43
N ILE A 196 4.92 -20.78 4.73
CA ILE A 196 4.18 -20.34 5.93
C ILE A 196 4.92 -20.78 7.20
N THR A 197 5.36 -22.04 7.24
CA THR A 197 6.13 -22.59 8.38
C THR A 197 7.44 -21.83 8.60
N GLU A 198 8.07 -21.38 7.51
CA GLU A 198 9.30 -20.59 7.53
C GLU A 198 9.08 -19.11 7.89
N GLY A 199 7.83 -18.65 7.97
CA GLY A 199 7.48 -17.31 8.44
C GLY A 199 6.92 -16.36 7.40
N ALA A 200 6.44 -16.85 6.24
CA ALA A 200 5.72 -16.02 5.29
C ALA A 200 4.44 -15.45 5.91
N ASP A 201 4.17 -14.17 5.66
CA ASP A 201 2.92 -13.48 6.03
C ASP A 201 1.96 -13.41 4.84
N MET A 202 2.52 -13.40 3.63
CA MET A 202 1.80 -13.35 2.37
C MET A 202 2.40 -14.35 1.40
N ILE A 203 1.57 -14.91 0.52
CA ILE A 203 1.99 -15.73 -0.61
C ILE A 203 1.62 -14.99 -1.89
N ASP A 204 2.57 -14.80 -2.79
CA ASP A 204 2.34 -14.15 -4.08
C ASP A 204 2.39 -15.18 -5.21
N LEU A 205 1.23 -15.41 -5.83
CA LEU A 205 1.03 -16.38 -6.88
C LEU A 205 1.24 -15.72 -8.24
N GLY A 206 2.25 -16.16 -9.00
CA GLY A 206 2.51 -15.68 -10.36
C GLY A 206 2.43 -16.81 -11.38
N ALA A 207 1.45 -16.77 -12.28
CA ALA A 207 1.29 -17.75 -13.37
C ALA A 207 1.88 -17.30 -14.71
N GLN A 208 2.24 -16.02 -14.81
CA GLN A 208 2.88 -15.37 -15.95
C GLN A 208 4.33 -15.03 -15.57
N SER A 209 5.29 -15.40 -16.43
CA SER A 209 6.68 -15.02 -16.19
C SER A 209 6.89 -13.55 -16.54
N THR A 210 7.34 -12.76 -15.56
CA THR A 210 7.76 -11.37 -15.74
C THR A 210 9.29 -11.25 -15.90
N ARG A 211 9.98 -12.37 -16.16
CA ARG A 211 11.42 -12.39 -16.45
C ARG A 211 11.71 -11.72 -17.81
N PRO A 212 12.91 -11.12 -17.99
CA PRO A 212 13.30 -10.57 -19.28
C PRO A 212 13.13 -11.58 -20.42
N SER A 213 12.51 -11.13 -21.51
CA SER A 213 12.30 -11.91 -22.74
C SER A 213 11.35 -13.11 -22.59
N ALA A 214 10.54 -13.16 -21.54
CA ALA A 214 9.49 -14.17 -21.42
C ALA A 214 8.38 -13.94 -22.45
N GLU A 215 7.89 -15.02 -23.05
CA GLU A 215 6.69 -14.97 -23.89
C GLU A 215 5.45 -14.72 -23.04
N LEU A 216 4.60 -13.80 -23.49
CA LEU A 216 3.34 -13.48 -22.83
C LEU A 216 2.31 -14.57 -23.14
N ILE A 217 1.71 -15.14 -22.11
CA ILE A 217 0.56 -16.03 -22.24
C ILE A 217 -0.73 -15.21 -22.21
N SER A 218 -1.79 -15.75 -22.81
CA SER A 218 -3.12 -15.12 -22.77
C SER A 218 -3.70 -15.09 -21.34
N PRO A 219 -4.61 -14.15 -21.00
CA PRO A 219 -5.30 -14.13 -19.70
C PRO A 219 -5.97 -15.46 -19.35
N ARG A 220 -6.55 -16.14 -20.35
CA ARG A 220 -7.18 -17.46 -20.17
C ARG A 220 -6.17 -18.54 -19.76
N GLU A 221 -5.00 -18.53 -20.37
CA GLU A 221 -3.94 -19.49 -20.03
C GLU A 221 -3.37 -19.21 -18.62
N GLU A 222 -3.21 -17.93 -18.27
CA GLU A 222 -2.81 -17.52 -16.92
C GLU A 222 -3.83 -17.99 -15.86
N LEU A 223 -5.13 -17.81 -16.12
CA LEU A 223 -6.21 -18.28 -15.25
C LEU A 223 -6.21 -19.80 -15.08
N ASN A 224 -6.04 -20.56 -16.18
CA ASN A 224 -6.02 -22.02 -16.12
C ASN A 224 -4.91 -22.55 -15.19
N ARG A 225 -3.76 -21.86 -15.15
CA ARG A 225 -2.65 -22.21 -14.25
C ARG A 225 -2.88 -21.72 -12.82
N LEU A 226 -3.42 -20.51 -12.67
CA LEU A 226 -3.56 -19.83 -11.40
C LEU A 226 -4.69 -20.41 -10.54
N LEU A 227 -5.90 -20.52 -11.08
CA LEU A 227 -7.11 -20.75 -10.28
C LEU A 227 -7.08 -22.06 -9.49
N PRO A 228 -6.67 -23.22 -10.07
CA PRO A 228 -6.62 -24.47 -9.31
C PRO A 228 -5.68 -24.40 -8.10
N VAL A 229 -4.54 -23.70 -8.24
CA VAL A 229 -3.58 -23.53 -7.15
C VAL A 229 -4.09 -22.52 -6.13
N LEU A 230 -4.68 -21.42 -6.58
CA LEU A 230 -5.28 -20.41 -5.70
C LEU A 230 -6.36 -21.02 -4.81
N GLU A 231 -7.30 -21.76 -5.39
CA GLU A 231 -8.40 -22.41 -4.66
C GLU A 231 -7.84 -23.39 -3.63
N ALA A 232 -6.91 -24.27 -4.03
CA ALA A 232 -6.29 -25.23 -3.11
C ALA A 232 -5.46 -24.57 -2.00
N VAL A 233 -4.78 -23.46 -2.28
CA VAL A 233 -4.03 -22.71 -1.25
C VAL A 233 -4.98 -22.03 -0.27
N LEU A 234 -6.07 -21.44 -0.73
CA LEU A 234 -7.06 -20.77 0.14
C LEU A 234 -7.78 -21.75 1.07
N GLU A 235 -7.91 -23.02 0.69
CA GLU A 235 -8.49 -24.08 1.54
C GLU A 235 -7.54 -24.58 2.64
N MET A 236 -6.25 -24.21 2.62
CA MET A 236 -5.28 -24.63 3.62
C MET A 236 -5.60 -24.01 5.00
N PRO A 237 -5.68 -24.81 6.08
CA PRO A 237 -5.80 -24.27 7.43
C PRO A 237 -4.65 -23.33 7.81
N GLU A 238 -3.44 -23.59 7.30
CA GLU A 238 -2.25 -22.78 7.57
C GLU A 238 -2.34 -21.36 6.97
N MET A 239 -3.28 -21.12 6.05
CA MET A 239 -3.54 -19.79 5.50
C MET A 239 -4.38 -18.89 6.43
N GLU A 240 -4.90 -19.41 7.54
CA GLU A 240 -5.61 -18.57 8.52
C GLU A 240 -4.70 -17.44 9.03
N GLY A 241 -5.17 -16.20 8.88
CA GLY A 241 -4.40 -15.00 9.23
C GLY A 241 -3.26 -14.65 8.27
N LYS A 242 -3.16 -15.32 7.12
CA LYS A 242 -2.20 -15.02 6.04
C LYS A 242 -2.92 -14.46 4.82
N PHE A 243 -2.17 -13.79 3.94
CA PHE A 243 -2.74 -13.19 2.72
C PHE A 243 -2.25 -13.85 1.46
N VAL A 244 -3.10 -13.85 0.43
CA VAL A 244 -2.74 -14.29 -0.93
C VAL A 244 -2.75 -13.09 -1.86
N SER A 245 -1.61 -12.82 -2.47
CA SER A 245 -1.45 -11.85 -3.55
C SER A 245 -1.39 -12.59 -4.88
N VAL A 246 -1.84 -11.91 -5.94
CA VAL A 246 -1.79 -12.42 -7.31
C VAL A 246 -0.93 -11.47 -8.15
N ASP A 247 0.17 -11.98 -8.68
CA ASP A 247 1.11 -11.28 -9.56
C ASP A 247 0.58 -11.32 -11.00
N THR A 248 -0.15 -10.28 -11.38
CA THR A 248 -0.76 -10.17 -12.71
C THR A 248 -0.89 -8.72 -13.16
N PHE A 249 -0.73 -8.49 -14.45
CA PHE A 249 -1.02 -7.21 -15.11
C PHE A 249 -2.31 -7.25 -15.95
N TYR A 250 -3.08 -8.35 -15.91
CA TYR A 250 -4.39 -8.45 -16.57
C TYR A 250 -5.52 -8.22 -15.58
N SER A 251 -6.38 -7.25 -15.88
CA SER A 251 -7.54 -6.92 -15.05
C SER A 251 -8.56 -8.05 -14.97
N GLU A 252 -8.69 -8.86 -16.03
CA GLU A 252 -9.52 -10.07 -16.05
C GLU A 252 -9.03 -11.12 -15.03
N VAL A 253 -7.71 -11.38 -15.02
CA VAL A 253 -7.09 -12.32 -14.07
C VAL A 253 -7.27 -11.82 -12.64
N ALA A 254 -7.01 -10.53 -12.40
CA ALA A 254 -7.20 -9.91 -11.10
C ALA A 254 -8.65 -10.05 -10.59
N ARG A 255 -9.66 -9.83 -11.46
CA ARG A 255 -11.07 -9.98 -11.10
C ARG A 255 -11.41 -11.40 -10.70
N GLU A 256 -11.06 -12.37 -11.52
CA GLU A 256 -11.42 -13.77 -11.22
C GLU A 256 -10.70 -14.28 -9.98
N ALA A 257 -9.43 -13.96 -9.81
CA ALA A 257 -8.67 -14.40 -8.64
C ALA A 257 -9.22 -13.78 -7.34
N VAL A 258 -9.55 -12.48 -7.33
CA VAL A 258 -10.15 -11.83 -6.16
C VAL A 258 -11.56 -12.35 -5.88
N ASN A 259 -12.37 -12.60 -6.92
CA ASN A 259 -13.69 -13.23 -6.77
C ASN A 259 -13.61 -14.64 -6.15
N ARG A 260 -12.46 -15.32 -6.29
CA ARG A 260 -12.16 -16.61 -5.64
C ARG A 260 -11.54 -16.49 -4.24
N GLY A 261 -11.26 -15.27 -3.76
CA GLY A 261 -10.75 -15.03 -2.41
C GLY A 261 -9.28 -14.58 -2.35
N ALA A 262 -8.64 -14.27 -3.48
CA ALA A 262 -7.35 -13.56 -3.43
C ALA A 262 -7.50 -12.21 -2.71
N HIS A 263 -6.49 -11.85 -1.94
CA HIS A 263 -6.54 -10.74 -1.01
C HIS A 263 -5.89 -9.47 -1.56
N LEU A 264 -4.90 -9.57 -2.45
CA LEU A 264 -4.17 -8.45 -3.04
C LEU A 264 -3.98 -8.65 -4.55
N VAL A 265 -3.84 -7.55 -5.28
CA VAL A 265 -3.38 -7.54 -6.67
C VAL A 265 -1.99 -6.92 -6.73
N ASN A 266 -1.02 -7.68 -7.24
CA ASN A 266 0.35 -7.24 -7.47
C ASN A 266 0.58 -7.00 -8.96
N ASP A 267 0.69 -5.74 -9.37
CA ASP A 267 0.82 -5.37 -10.78
C ASP A 267 2.16 -4.70 -11.05
N VAL A 268 3.04 -5.47 -11.68
CA VAL A 268 4.37 -5.04 -12.10
C VAL A 268 4.36 -3.84 -13.07
N SER A 269 3.24 -3.56 -13.73
CA SER A 269 3.09 -2.51 -14.72
C SER A 269 2.43 -1.24 -14.19
N ALA A 270 1.87 -1.29 -12.97
CA ALA A 270 1.06 -0.22 -12.40
C ALA A 270 0.02 0.32 -13.41
N GLY A 271 -0.78 -0.58 -14.00
CA GLY A 271 -1.85 -0.30 -14.94
C GLY A 271 -1.43 0.01 -16.38
N LYS A 272 -0.12 0.02 -16.68
CA LYS A 272 0.36 0.36 -18.04
C LYS A 272 0.06 -0.72 -19.08
N LEU A 273 0.02 -2.00 -18.68
CA LEU A 273 -0.24 -3.10 -19.62
C LEU A 273 -1.72 -3.45 -19.77
N ASP A 274 -2.59 -2.94 -18.89
CA ASP A 274 -4.04 -3.06 -19.01
C ASP A 274 -4.74 -1.81 -18.44
N SER A 275 -5.31 -1.01 -19.35
CA SER A 275 -6.05 0.21 -19.03
C SER A 275 -7.25 0.02 -18.09
N GLN A 276 -7.77 -1.21 -17.96
CA GLN A 276 -8.90 -1.53 -17.10
C GLN A 276 -8.49 -1.93 -15.68
N MET A 277 -7.19 -2.09 -15.41
CA MET A 277 -6.66 -2.56 -14.12
C MET A 277 -7.12 -1.69 -12.96
N PHE A 278 -6.92 -0.38 -13.03
CA PHE A 278 -7.28 0.51 -11.91
C PHE A 278 -8.79 0.49 -11.61
N LYS A 279 -9.62 0.49 -12.68
CA LYS A 279 -11.07 0.38 -12.53
C LYS A 279 -11.45 -0.95 -11.88
N ALA A 280 -10.84 -2.05 -12.32
CA ALA A 280 -11.07 -3.37 -11.74
C ALA A 280 -10.74 -3.38 -10.26
N VAL A 281 -9.55 -2.95 -9.86
CA VAL A 281 -9.12 -2.99 -8.46
C VAL A 281 -9.94 -2.03 -7.58
N ALA A 282 -10.35 -0.87 -8.10
CA ALA A 282 -11.26 0.03 -7.39
C ALA A 282 -12.62 -0.62 -7.08
N GLU A 283 -13.16 -1.41 -8.01
CA GLU A 283 -14.41 -2.17 -7.83
C GLU A 283 -14.24 -3.35 -6.86
N LEU A 284 -13.11 -4.06 -6.97
CA LEU A 284 -12.77 -5.22 -6.14
C LEU A 284 -12.48 -4.84 -4.68
N LYS A 285 -12.08 -3.59 -4.43
CA LYS A 285 -11.82 -3.03 -3.09
C LYS A 285 -10.72 -3.75 -2.31
N VAL A 286 -9.78 -4.37 -3.01
CA VAL A 286 -8.58 -5.00 -2.43
C VAL A 286 -7.38 -4.04 -2.49
N PRO A 287 -6.35 -4.26 -1.65
CA PRO A 287 -5.06 -3.60 -1.78
C PRO A 287 -4.43 -3.81 -3.17
N TYR A 288 -3.72 -2.80 -3.65
CA TYR A 288 -3.06 -2.77 -4.95
C TYR A 288 -1.57 -2.47 -4.79
N ILE A 289 -0.71 -3.36 -5.26
CA ILE A 289 0.73 -3.10 -5.34
C ILE A 289 1.03 -2.54 -6.72
N ALA A 290 1.43 -1.26 -6.75
CA ALA A 290 1.84 -0.55 -7.94
C ALA A 290 3.37 -0.57 -8.02
N MET A 291 3.92 -1.28 -9.00
CA MET A 291 5.36 -1.34 -9.22
C MET A 291 5.81 -0.42 -10.36
N HIS A 292 7.01 0.14 -10.24
CA HIS A 292 7.65 0.85 -11.34
C HIS A 292 8.28 -0.11 -12.36
N MET A 293 7.85 0.01 -13.62
CA MET A 293 8.48 -0.59 -14.79
C MET A 293 8.35 0.34 -16.01
N ARG A 294 9.34 0.29 -16.91
CA ARG A 294 9.30 0.85 -18.27
C ARG A 294 9.25 -0.27 -19.31
N GLY A 295 8.42 -0.12 -20.33
CA GLY A 295 8.15 -1.18 -21.32
C GLY A 295 7.30 -2.31 -20.75
N ASP A 296 7.60 -3.52 -21.19
CA ASP A 296 6.93 -4.79 -20.82
C ASP A 296 8.00 -5.89 -20.57
N PRO A 297 7.64 -7.11 -20.13
CA PRO A 297 8.63 -8.17 -19.86
C PRO A 297 9.60 -8.48 -21.02
N SER A 298 9.19 -8.28 -22.28
CA SER A 298 10.01 -8.49 -23.47
C SER A 298 10.93 -7.31 -23.79
N THR A 299 10.50 -6.07 -23.49
CA THR A 299 11.23 -4.84 -23.86
C THR A 299 11.93 -4.15 -22.69
N MET A 300 11.62 -4.50 -21.44
CA MET A 300 12.09 -3.75 -20.26
C MET A 300 13.61 -3.66 -20.14
N GLN A 301 14.37 -4.62 -20.68
CA GLN A 301 15.83 -4.64 -20.62
C GLN A 301 16.51 -4.06 -21.88
N ASN A 302 15.75 -3.48 -22.81
CA ASN A 302 16.34 -2.80 -23.96
C ASN A 302 17.08 -1.52 -23.56
N ASN A 303 17.96 -1.02 -24.43
CA ASN A 303 18.79 0.14 -24.12
C ASN A 303 18.00 1.40 -23.79
N GLU A 304 16.81 1.58 -24.36
CA GLU A 304 15.95 2.75 -24.13
C GLU A 304 15.33 2.73 -22.73
N ASN A 305 14.78 1.60 -22.30
CA ASN A 305 14.04 1.50 -21.04
C ASN A 305 14.94 1.49 -19.80
N VAL A 306 16.24 1.16 -19.96
CA VAL A 306 17.20 1.12 -18.84
C VAL A 306 18.01 2.41 -18.66
N GLN A 307 17.74 3.46 -19.43
CA GLN A 307 18.43 4.75 -19.34
C GLN A 307 17.77 5.66 -18.30
N TYR A 308 18.53 6.04 -17.27
CA TYR A 308 18.14 7.03 -16.28
C TYR A 308 19.27 8.05 -16.13
N GLN A 309 18.91 9.31 -15.97
CA GLN A 309 19.82 10.37 -15.51
C GLN A 309 19.92 10.36 -13.99
N ASP A 310 18.78 10.20 -13.31
CA ASP A 310 18.66 10.05 -11.86
C ASP A 310 17.54 9.05 -11.58
N VAL A 311 17.94 7.79 -11.37
CA VAL A 311 17.01 6.67 -11.25
C VAL A 311 16.00 6.89 -10.13
N CYS A 312 16.41 7.44 -8.99
CA CYS A 312 15.52 7.64 -7.85
C CYS A 312 14.48 8.74 -8.14
N LYS A 313 14.89 9.86 -8.75
CA LYS A 313 13.95 10.94 -9.12
C LYS A 313 12.96 10.49 -10.19
N GLU A 314 13.46 9.82 -11.24
CA GLU A 314 12.63 9.39 -12.36
C GLU A 314 11.65 8.30 -11.95
N ILE A 315 12.07 7.30 -11.18
CA ILE A 315 11.17 6.28 -10.61
C ILE A 315 10.10 6.94 -9.75
N THR A 316 10.48 7.88 -8.88
CA THR A 316 9.53 8.57 -8.01
C THR A 316 8.47 9.30 -8.84
N SER A 317 8.88 10.08 -9.83
CA SER A 317 7.97 10.83 -10.71
C SER A 317 7.03 9.91 -11.49
N GLU A 318 7.58 8.87 -12.12
CA GLU A 318 6.81 7.94 -12.95
C GLU A 318 5.85 7.08 -12.13
N LEU A 319 6.32 6.55 -10.99
CA LEU A 319 5.49 5.74 -10.10
C LEU A 319 4.38 6.57 -9.46
N TYR A 320 4.70 7.77 -8.95
CA TYR A 320 3.68 8.65 -8.36
C TYR A 320 2.62 9.06 -9.39
N SER A 321 3.01 9.26 -10.66
CA SER A 321 2.06 9.50 -11.74
C SER A 321 1.06 8.34 -11.90
N ARG A 322 1.49 7.08 -11.74
CA ARG A 322 0.58 5.90 -11.78
C ARG A 322 -0.31 5.85 -10.56
N VAL A 323 0.25 6.09 -9.38
CA VAL A 323 -0.50 6.15 -8.11
C VAL A 323 -1.61 7.20 -8.18
N LYS A 324 -1.33 8.38 -8.73
CA LYS A 324 -2.33 9.44 -8.91
C LYS A 324 -3.48 9.01 -9.83
N GLU A 325 -3.18 8.30 -10.91
CA GLU A 325 -4.23 7.76 -11.79
C GLU A 325 -5.05 6.66 -11.12
N ALA A 326 -4.43 5.81 -10.31
CA ALA A 326 -5.11 4.83 -9.47
C ALA A 326 -6.08 5.51 -8.47
N GLU A 327 -5.64 6.59 -7.81
CA GLU A 327 -6.51 7.39 -6.92
C GLU A 327 -7.70 8.00 -7.64
N LEU A 328 -7.48 8.61 -8.80
CA LEU A 328 -8.54 9.18 -9.63
C LEU A 328 -9.52 8.11 -10.14
N SER A 329 -9.04 6.90 -10.36
CA SER A 329 -9.87 5.74 -10.73
C SER A 329 -10.68 5.18 -9.55
N GLY A 330 -10.41 5.64 -8.32
CA GLY A 330 -11.16 5.31 -7.11
C GLY A 330 -10.45 4.37 -6.15
N ILE A 331 -9.16 4.08 -6.34
CA ILE A 331 -8.37 3.32 -5.37
C ILE A 331 -7.84 4.29 -4.31
N PRO A 332 -8.32 4.27 -3.06
CA PRO A 332 -7.85 5.21 -2.04
C PRO A 332 -6.35 4.99 -1.75
N ALA A 333 -5.62 6.07 -1.46
CA ALA A 333 -4.18 6.01 -1.15
C ALA A 333 -3.83 4.97 -0.08
N TRP A 334 -4.67 4.81 0.95
CA TRP A 334 -4.46 3.82 2.01
C TRP A 334 -4.50 2.36 1.54
N ARG A 335 -4.95 2.07 0.30
CA ARG A 335 -4.93 0.71 -0.30
C ARG A 335 -3.76 0.50 -1.26
N ILE A 336 -2.96 1.52 -1.52
CA ILE A 336 -1.87 1.45 -2.49
C ILE A 336 -0.58 1.12 -1.76
N ILE A 337 0.12 0.11 -2.27
CA ILE A 337 1.46 -0.30 -1.86
C ILE A 337 2.40 0.05 -3.02
N ILE A 338 3.49 0.76 -2.74
CA ILE A 338 4.43 1.16 -3.79
C ILE A 338 5.61 0.19 -3.87
N ASP A 339 6.06 -0.13 -5.08
CA ASP A 339 7.29 -0.89 -5.32
C ASP A 339 8.18 -0.15 -6.35
N PRO A 340 9.42 0.25 -5.98
CA PRO A 340 10.37 0.87 -6.91
C PRO A 340 10.82 -0.02 -8.09
N GLY A 341 10.46 -1.31 -8.07
CA GLY A 341 10.65 -2.25 -9.17
C GLY A 341 12.10 -2.69 -9.36
N ILE A 342 12.73 -3.19 -8.30
CA ILE A 342 14.12 -3.69 -8.35
C ILE A 342 14.24 -4.81 -9.40
N GLY A 343 15.16 -4.62 -10.34
CA GLY A 343 15.46 -5.54 -11.43
C GLY A 343 14.57 -5.39 -12.66
N PHE A 344 13.62 -4.45 -12.68
CA PHE A 344 12.73 -4.20 -13.82
C PHE A 344 13.12 -2.92 -14.55
N SER A 345 13.56 -3.03 -15.79
CA SER A 345 14.04 -1.87 -16.56
C SER A 345 15.18 -1.09 -15.89
N LYS A 346 16.09 -1.78 -15.19
CA LYS A 346 17.21 -1.18 -14.44
C LYS A 346 18.51 -1.97 -14.65
N ARG A 347 19.63 -1.24 -14.71
CA ARG A 347 21.00 -1.80 -14.69
C ARG A 347 21.44 -2.08 -13.25
N THR A 348 22.60 -2.69 -13.08
CA THR A 348 23.08 -3.10 -11.75
C THR A 348 23.32 -1.90 -10.84
N GLU A 349 23.97 -0.86 -11.34
CA GLU A 349 24.17 0.42 -10.68
C GLU A 349 22.85 1.05 -10.22
N HIS A 350 21.85 1.07 -11.10
CA HIS A 350 20.51 1.60 -10.80
C HIS A 350 19.83 0.83 -9.66
N ASN A 351 19.95 -0.49 -9.62
CA ASN A 351 19.38 -1.31 -8.54
C ASN A 351 20.06 -1.05 -7.19
N VAL A 352 21.38 -0.79 -7.19
CA VAL A 352 22.13 -0.40 -6.00
C VAL A 352 21.70 0.99 -5.52
N ASP A 353 21.60 1.96 -6.44
CA ASP A 353 21.17 3.32 -6.14
C ASP A 353 19.75 3.34 -5.54
N ILE A 354 18.83 2.52 -6.06
CA ILE A 354 17.47 2.39 -5.49
C ILE A 354 17.52 1.83 -4.07
N LEU A 355 18.29 0.77 -3.80
CA LEU A 355 18.36 0.15 -2.47
C LEU A 355 18.85 1.13 -1.40
N VAL A 356 19.83 1.97 -1.72
CA VAL A 356 20.33 3.02 -0.82
C VAL A 356 19.40 4.24 -0.80
N GLY A 357 18.71 4.49 -1.92
CA GLY A 357 17.86 5.65 -2.15
C GLY A 357 16.40 5.52 -1.69
N LEU A 358 15.97 4.39 -1.10
CA LEU A 358 14.59 4.21 -0.63
C LEU A 358 14.09 5.35 0.29
N PRO A 359 14.87 5.86 1.25
CA PRO A 359 14.45 7.02 2.06
C PRO A 359 14.18 8.26 1.21
N ALA A 360 15.04 8.54 0.23
CA ALA A 360 14.92 9.69 -0.65
C ALA A 360 13.73 9.55 -1.61
N ILE A 361 13.44 8.34 -2.10
CA ILE A 361 12.23 8.06 -2.89
C ILE A 361 10.98 8.37 -2.05
N ARG A 362 10.93 7.88 -0.81
CA ARG A 362 9.79 8.12 0.10
C ARG A 362 9.61 9.61 0.41
N GLU A 363 10.70 10.33 0.68
CA GLU A 363 10.69 11.79 0.92
C GLU A 363 10.18 12.56 -0.31
N GLN A 364 10.62 12.19 -1.51
CA GLN A 364 10.16 12.84 -2.73
C GLN A 364 8.67 12.58 -3.01
N ILE A 365 8.17 11.37 -2.71
CA ILE A 365 6.72 11.09 -2.75
C ILE A 365 5.97 11.96 -1.73
N ALA A 366 6.53 12.15 -0.52
CA ALA A 366 5.92 12.99 0.52
C ALA A 366 5.74 14.44 0.09
N MET A 367 6.58 14.95 -0.83
CA MET A 367 6.39 16.27 -1.44
C MET A 367 5.05 16.40 -2.17
N LYS A 368 4.50 15.29 -2.70
CA LYS A 368 3.27 15.30 -3.50
C LYS A 368 2.06 14.67 -2.81
N SER A 369 2.28 13.65 -1.98
CA SER A 369 1.23 12.94 -1.23
C SER A 369 1.81 12.28 0.02
N LEU A 370 1.47 12.82 1.19
CA LEU A 370 1.85 12.24 2.48
C LEU A 370 1.16 10.88 2.71
N ALA A 371 -0.10 10.72 2.30
CA ALA A 371 -0.81 9.44 2.40
C ALA A 371 -0.05 8.28 1.73
N VAL A 372 0.46 8.49 0.51
CA VAL A 372 1.22 7.47 -0.23
C VAL A 372 2.59 7.28 0.40
N ALA A 373 3.26 8.36 0.81
CA ALA A 373 4.56 8.28 1.47
C ALA A 373 4.51 7.61 2.85
N HIS A 374 3.38 7.65 3.54
CA HIS A 374 3.14 6.94 4.80
C HIS A 374 2.66 5.49 4.58
N GLY A 375 2.23 5.16 3.36
CA GLY A 375 1.83 3.83 2.96
C GLY A 375 2.97 2.80 2.94
N PRO A 376 2.64 1.51 2.84
CA PRO A 376 3.65 0.46 2.78
C PRO A 376 4.46 0.52 1.47
N MET A 377 5.75 0.21 1.57
CA MET A 377 6.64 0.01 0.43
C MET A 377 7.08 -1.45 0.35
N LEU A 378 6.95 -2.05 -0.82
CA LEU A 378 7.44 -3.38 -1.13
C LEU A 378 8.77 -3.30 -1.87
N ILE A 379 9.66 -4.26 -1.62
CA ILE A 379 10.85 -4.50 -2.46
C ILE A 379 11.00 -5.97 -2.80
N GLY A 380 11.45 -6.26 -4.03
CA GLY A 380 11.66 -7.63 -4.51
C GLY A 380 13.05 -7.88 -5.12
N PRO A 381 14.17 -7.77 -4.37
CA PRO A 381 15.51 -8.01 -4.91
C PRO A 381 15.85 -9.49 -5.09
N SER A 382 15.01 -10.40 -4.60
CA SER A 382 15.32 -11.82 -4.45
C SER A 382 15.79 -12.49 -5.75
N ARG A 383 17.00 -13.05 -5.70
CA ARG A 383 17.67 -13.80 -6.79
C ARG A 383 17.82 -13.03 -8.11
N LYS A 384 17.64 -11.71 -8.12
CA LYS A 384 17.74 -10.88 -9.32
C LYS A 384 19.16 -10.88 -9.89
N ARG A 385 19.26 -10.63 -11.21
CA ARG A 385 20.52 -10.72 -11.98
C ARG A 385 21.63 -9.83 -11.41
N PHE A 386 21.30 -8.61 -11.00
CA PHE A 386 22.28 -7.65 -10.48
C PHE A 386 23.06 -8.18 -9.26
N LEU A 387 22.42 -8.97 -8.39
CA LEU A 387 23.10 -9.63 -7.25
C LEU A 387 24.11 -10.67 -7.75
N GLY A 388 23.75 -11.41 -8.80
CA GLY A 388 24.64 -12.37 -9.45
C GLY A 388 25.83 -11.71 -10.13
N GLU A 389 25.63 -10.54 -10.72
CA GLU A 389 26.70 -9.73 -11.34
C GLU A 389 27.68 -9.21 -10.28
N ILE A 390 27.19 -8.66 -9.16
CA ILE A 390 28.03 -8.15 -8.06
C ILE A 390 28.80 -9.28 -7.37
N CYS A 391 28.13 -10.39 -7.05
CA CYS A 391 28.70 -11.49 -6.25
C CYS A 391 29.30 -12.62 -7.10
N GLN A 392 29.29 -12.51 -8.42
CA GLN A 392 29.74 -13.55 -9.35
C GLN A 392 29.03 -14.89 -9.09
N ARG A 393 27.69 -14.84 -9.06
CA ARG A 393 26.77 -15.98 -8.87
C ARG A 393 25.82 -16.11 -10.05
N PRO A 394 26.17 -16.90 -11.09
CA PRO A 394 25.33 -17.04 -12.28
C PRO A 394 24.03 -17.81 -11.99
N VAL A 395 24.06 -18.74 -11.03
CA VAL A 395 22.89 -19.54 -10.64
C VAL A 395 22.02 -18.74 -9.67
N ALA A 396 20.71 -18.69 -9.94
CA ALA A 396 19.78 -17.85 -9.18
C ALA A 396 19.69 -18.22 -7.69
N VAL A 397 19.67 -19.52 -7.34
CA VAL A 397 19.57 -19.98 -5.95
C VAL A 397 20.82 -19.64 -5.12
N GLU A 398 22.00 -19.57 -5.74
CA GLU A 398 23.24 -19.18 -5.05
C GLU A 398 23.29 -17.70 -4.65
N ARG A 399 22.28 -16.91 -5.07
CA ARG A 399 22.14 -15.48 -4.72
C ARG A 399 21.33 -15.27 -3.44
N ASP A 400 20.90 -16.32 -2.75
CA ASP A 400 20.13 -16.18 -1.51
C ASP A 400 20.90 -15.40 -0.42
N PRO A 401 22.22 -15.61 -0.20
CA PRO A 401 22.98 -14.76 0.74
C PRO A 401 23.01 -13.27 0.34
N ALA A 402 23.18 -12.98 -0.96
CA ALA A 402 23.14 -11.62 -1.48
C ALA A 402 21.72 -11.01 -1.38
N THR A 403 20.68 -11.85 -1.51
CA THR A 403 19.29 -11.46 -1.29
C THR A 403 19.10 -11.00 0.15
N VAL A 404 19.52 -11.81 1.14
CA VAL A 404 19.43 -11.46 2.56
C VAL A 404 20.12 -10.11 2.84
N ALA A 405 21.31 -9.87 2.28
CA ALA A 405 22.00 -8.60 2.43
C ALA A 405 21.22 -7.41 1.84
N SER A 406 20.69 -7.54 0.61
CA SER A 406 19.92 -6.47 -0.04
C SER A 406 18.58 -6.20 0.63
N VAL A 407 17.89 -7.24 1.10
CA VAL A 407 16.63 -7.13 1.86
C VAL A 407 16.88 -6.44 3.20
N THR A 408 17.95 -6.81 3.91
CA THR A 408 18.38 -6.14 5.16
C THR A 408 18.58 -4.63 4.93
N ALA A 409 19.32 -4.26 3.88
CA ALA A 409 19.55 -2.85 3.54
C ALA A 409 18.25 -2.11 3.24
N GLY A 410 17.36 -2.72 2.44
CA GLY A 410 16.10 -2.09 2.06
C GLY A 410 15.13 -1.90 3.23
N VAL A 411 15.08 -2.83 4.17
CA VAL A 411 14.23 -2.72 5.37
C VAL A 411 14.75 -1.66 6.33
N LEU A 412 16.07 -1.60 6.55
CA LEU A 412 16.67 -0.50 7.29
C LEU A 412 16.48 0.86 6.59
N GLY A 413 16.30 0.85 5.26
CA GLY A 413 15.91 1.99 4.42
C GLY A 413 14.41 2.30 4.43
N GLY A 414 13.58 1.52 5.11
CA GLY A 414 12.14 1.77 5.28
C GLY A 414 11.20 0.99 4.36
N ALA A 415 11.64 -0.12 3.75
CA ALA A 415 10.72 -1.09 3.16
C ALA A 415 9.87 -1.78 4.25
N ASN A 416 8.60 -2.04 3.95
CA ASN A 416 7.64 -2.67 4.87
C ASN A 416 7.33 -4.11 4.46
N ILE A 417 7.52 -4.45 3.19
CA ILE A 417 7.28 -5.78 2.64
C ILE A 417 8.49 -6.22 1.82
N VAL A 418 8.91 -7.46 2.01
CA VAL A 418 9.99 -8.07 1.22
C VAL A 418 9.47 -9.27 0.46
N ARG A 419 9.65 -9.27 -0.86
CA ARG A 419 9.20 -10.34 -1.75
C ARG A 419 10.35 -11.29 -2.08
N VAL A 420 10.31 -12.52 -1.57
CA VAL A 420 11.47 -13.44 -1.53
C VAL A 420 11.14 -14.90 -1.86
N HIS A 421 12.13 -15.61 -2.40
CA HIS A 421 12.05 -17.07 -2.65
C HIS A 421 12.44 -17.90 -1.42
N ASN A 422 13.56 -17.57 -0.78
CA ASN A 422 14.02 -18.23 0.44
C ASN A 422 13.45 -17.49 1.65
N VAL A 423 12.31 -17.99 2.15
CA VAL A 423 11.56 -17.34 3.22
C VAL A 423 12.30 -17.44 4.53
N ARG A 424 12.77 -18.64 4.91
CA ARG A 424 13.44 -18.89 6.19
C ARG A 424 14.58 -17.92 6.47
N ASP A 425 15.54 -17.80 5.56
CA ASP A 425 16.75 -17.01 5.82
C ASP A 425 16.44 -15.49 5.83
N ASN A 426 15.45 -15.06 5.05
CA ASN A 426 14.99 -13.67 5.10
C ASN A 426 14.15 -13.40 6.35
N HIS A 427 13.38 -14.37 6.85
CA HIS A 427 12.64 -14.23 8.10
C HIS A 427 13.56 -13.96 9.29
N ASP A 428 14.68 -14.68 9.40
CA ASP A 428 15.68 -14.40 10.42
C ASP A 428 16.26 -12.98 10.27
N ALA A 429 16.58 -12.56 9.05
CA ALA A 429 17.08 -11.22 8.79
C ALA A 429 16.04 -10.13 9.15
N MET A 430 14.75 -10.34 8.85
CA MET A 430 13.68 -9.40 9.18
C MET A 430 13.51 -9.26 10.68
N ARG A 431 13.55 -10.36 11.44
CA ARG A 431 13.48 -10.30 12.91
C ARG A 431 14.62 -9.49 13.51
N VAL A 432 15.83 -9.62 12.97
CA VAL A 432 16.97 -8.81 13.40
C VAL A 432 16.77 -7.34 13.05
N CYS A 433 16.32 -7.03 11.82
CA CYS A 433 16.04 -5.66 11.39
C CYS A 433 14.96 -5.00 12.24
N ASP A 434 13.84 -5.69 12.48
CA ASP A 434 12.71 -5.18 13.27
C ASP A 434 13.14 -4.92 14.72
N ALA A 435 13.99 -5.77 15.31
CA ALA A 435 14.57 -5.53 16.62
C ALA A 435 15.46 -4.27 16.65
N MET A 436 16.29 -4.06 15.61
CA MET A 436 17.11 -2.86 15.46
C MET A 436 16.26 -1.59 15.32
N LEU A 437 15.22 -1.64 14.48
CA LEU A 437 14.30 -0.52 14.24
C LEU A 437 13.50 -0.16 15.50
N THR A 438 13.00 -1.17 16.21
CA THR A 438 12.32 -0.99 17.50
C THR A 438 13.24 -0.32 18.51
N ARG A 439 14.50 -0.76 18.60
CA ARG A 439 15.48 -0.15 19.51
C ARG A 439 15.80 1.29 19.13
N ARG A 440 15.92 1.60 17.83
CA ARG A 440 16.12 2.97 17.33
C ARG A 440 14.95 3.88 17.71
N ARG A 441 13.70 3.45 17.50
CA ARG A 441 12.49 4.20 17.89
C ARG A 441 12.40 4.43 19.39
N SER A 442 12.86 3.50 20.22
CA SER A 442 12.87 3.68 21.69
C SER A 442 13.89 4.69 22.21
N ARG A 443 14.84 5.12 21.38
CA ARG A 443 15.92 6.06 21.74
C ARG A 443 15.72 7.48 21.20
N SER A 444 14.88 7.63 20.18
CA SER A 444 14.43 8.91 19.62
C SER A 444 13.22 9.43 20.38
#